data_AF-A0A1E7FUV1-F1
#
_entry.id   AF-A0A1E7FUV1-F1
#
_cell.length_a   1.000
_cell.length_b   1.000
_cell.length_c   1.000
_cell.angle_alpha   90.00
_cell.angle_beta   90.00
_cell.angle_gamma   90.00
#
_symmetry.space_group_name_H-M   'P 1'
#
loop_
_entity.id
_entity.type
_entity.pdbx_description
1 polymer ?
#
loop_
_entity_poly.entity_id
_entity_poly.type
_entity_poly.pdbx_seq_one_letter_code
_entity_poly.pdbx_strand_id
1 'polypeptide(L)' 'YYHLLSVRTNATTTEIKKSYYKKARLCHPDKALDDPHAAEKFQNLGHAYNVLSNEQSRAAYDKRG' A
#
# COMPACT_ATOMS: atom_id res chain seq x y z
N TYR A 1 -1.40 -3.36 7.32
CA TYR A 1 -1.31 -2.92 5.89
C TYR A 1 -2.02 -1.60 5.59
N TYR A 2 -3.20 -1.30 6.17
CA TYR A 2 -3.93 -0.06 5.89
C TYR A 2 -3.14 1.23 6.17
N HIS A 3 -2.38 1.29 7.28
CA HIS A 3 -1.49 2.41 7.59
C HIS A 3 -0.40 2.66 6.54
N LEU A 4 0.17 1.60 5.94
CA LEU A 4 1.18 1.72 4.87
C LEU A 4 0.63 2.41 3.64
N LEU A 5 -0.65 2.17 3.33
CA LEU A 5 -1.37 2.83 2.24
C LEU A 5 -2.01 4.17 2.67
N SER A 6 -1.90 4.58 3.93
CA SER A 6 -2.64 5.70 4.55
C SER A 6 -4.13 5.68 4.20
N VAL A 7 -4.73 4.51 4.26
CA VAL A 7 -6.17 4.32 4.07
C VAL A 7 -6.79 3.81 5.36
N ARG A 8 -8.10 3.99 5.51
CA ARG A 8 -8.85 3.42 6.63
C ARG A 8 -9.04 1.92 6.42
N THR A 9 -9.29 1.19 7.51
CA THR A 9 -9.66 -0.23 7.46
C THR A 9 -10.95 -0.48 6.68
N ASN A 10 -11.85 0.51 6.63
CA ASN A 10 -13.09 0.48 5.83
C ASN A 10 -12.92 1.04 4.40
N ALA A 11 -11.68 1.26 3.93
CA ALA A 11 -11.46 1.78 2.58
C ALA A 11 -11.91 0.76 1.53
N THR A 12 -12.49 1.25 0.43
CA THR A 12 -12.85 0.41 -0.72
C THR A 12 -11.60 -0.02 -1.51
N THR A 13 -11.70 -1.11 -2.27
CA THR A 13 -10.62 -1.55 -3.20
C THR A 13 -10.20 -0.43 -4.15
N THR A 14 -11.16 0.38 -4.61
CA THR A 14 -10.90 1.59 -5.42
C THR A 14 -10.04 2.62 -4.68
N GLU A 15 -10.34 2.93 -3.42
CA GLU A 15 -9.53 3.84 -2.60
C GLU A 15 -8.14 3.29 -2.32
N ILE A 16 -8.04 1.99 -2.01
CA ILE A 16 -6.76 1.29 -1.82
C ILE A 16 -5.88 1.43 -3.07
N LYS A 17 -6.44 1.15 -4.25
CA LYS A 17 -5.73 1.29 -5.53
C LYS A 17 -5.31 2.73 -5.82
N LYS A 18 -6.19 3.70 -5.55
CA LYS A 18 -5.91 5.12 -5.77
C LYS A 18 -4.81 5.63 -4.84
N SER A 19 -4.84 5.23 -3.58
CA SER A 19 -3.82 5.60 -2.59
C SER A 19 -2.48 4.93 -2.87
N TYR A 20 -2.50 3.65 -3.26
CA TYR A 20 -1.31 2.93 -3.73
C TYR A 20 -0.62 3.67 -4.88
N TYR A 21 -1.36 4.02 -5.94
CA TYR A 21 -0.80 4.75 -7.08
C TYR A 21 -0.19 6.09 -6.69
N LYS A 22 -0.86 6.83 -5.78
CA LYS A 22 -0.39 8.12 -5.30
C LYS A 22 0.92 7.99 -4.51
N LYS A 23 0.99 7.01 -3.59
CA LYS A 23 2.19 6.75 -2.79
C LYS A 23 3.32 6.12 -3.58
N ALA A 24 3.02 5.21 -4.50
CA ALA A 24 3.99 4.60 -5.41
C ALA A 24 4.73 5.68 -6.23
N ARG A 25 4.01 6.71 -6.70
CA ARG A 25 4.61 7.87 -7.35
C ARG A 25 5.47 8.74 -6.42
N LEU A 26 5.12 8.81 -5.14
CA LEU A 26 5.89 9.58 -4.13
C LEU A 26 7.17 8.85 -3.70
N CYS A 27 7.11 7.53 -3.57
CA CYS A 27 8.24 6.67 -3.24
C CYS A 27 9.00 6.17 -4.47
N HIS A 28 8.69 6.70 -5.66
CA HIS A 28 9.36 6.27 -6.89
C HIS A 28 10.83 6.72 -6.85
N PRO A 29 11.80 5.86 -7.19
CA PRO A 29 13.23 6.19 -7.10
C PRO A 29 13.62 7.42 -7.92
N ASP A 30 12.92 7.68 -9.03
CA ASP A 30 13.08 8.90 -9.86
C ASP A 30 12.69 10.21 -9.14
N LYS A 31 11.83 10.14 -8.13
CA LYS A 31 11.41 11.30 -7.32
C LYS A 31 12.03 11.32 -5.92
N ALA A 32 12.42 10.15 -5.44
CA ALA A 32 12.99 9.95 -4.11
C ALA A 32 14.47 9.58 -4.22
N LEU A 33 15.24 10.34 -5.01
CA LEU A 33 16.70 10.15 -5.13
C LEU A 33 17.43 10.39 -3.79
N ASP A 34 16.79 11.11 -2.87
CA ASP A 34 17.37 11.50 -1.58
C ASP A 34 16.95 10.58 -0.42
N ASP A 35 15.96 9.72 -0.61
CA ASP A 35 15.41 8.88 0.46
C ASP A 35 15.86 7.41 0.26
N PRO A 36 16.89 6.94 1.00
CA PRO A 36 17.38 5.56 0.87
C PRO A 36 16.33 4.52 1.30
N HIS A 37 15.31 4.94 2.02
CA HIS A 37 14.19 4.09 2.44
C HIS A 37 13.04 4.08 1.42
N ALA A 38 13.15 4.81 0.30
CA ALA A 38 12.11 4.83 -0.74
C ALA A 38 11.86 3.43 -1.31
N ALA A 39 12.92 2.64 -1.53
CA ALA A 39 12.82 1.27 -2.01
C ALA A 39 12.05 0.37 -1.03
N GLU A 40 12.36 0.45 0.26
CA GLU A 40 11.68 -0.31 1.31
C GLU A 40 10.22 0.12 1.45
N LYS A 41 9.96 1.42 1.46
CA LYS A 41 8.59 1.98 1.47
C LYS A 41 7.79 1.49 0.26
N PHE A 42 8.41 1.44 -0.92
CA PHE A 42 7.78 0.97 -2.16
C PHE A 42 7.47 -0.53 -2.09
N GLN A 43 8.40 -1.36 -1.61
CA GLN A 43 8.18 -2.79 -1.39
C GLN A 43 7.03 -3.03 -0.40
N ASN A 44 7.04 -2.33 0.73
CA ASN A 44 5.99 -2.42 1.75
C ASN A 44 4.62 -1.98 1.21
N LEU A 45 4.59 -0.93 0.36
CA LEU A 45 3.39 -0.49 -0.35
C LEU A 45 2.85 -1.56 -1.31
N GLY A 46 3.73 -2.19 -2.09
CA GLY A 46 3.36 -3.28 -3.00
C GLY A 46 2.80 -4.48 -2.25
N HIS A 47 3.43 -4.86 -1.14
CA HIS A 47 2.98 -5.97 -0.30
C HIS A 47 1.61 -5.68 0.33
N ALA A 48 1.44 -4.48 0.87
CA ALA A 48 0.16 -4.02 1.41
C ALA A 48 -0.95 -4.02 0.35
N TYR A 49 -0.65 -3.52 -0.85
CA TYR A 49 -1.60 -3.50 -1.95
C TYR A 49 -1.96 -4.92 -2.38
N ASN A 50 -1.01 -5.85 -2.51
CA ASN A 50 -1.28 -7.21 -2.94
C ASN A 50 -2.25 -7.94 -1.99
N VAL A 51 -2.09 -7.74 -0.68
CA VAL A 51 -2.99 -8.31 0.33
C VAL A 51 -4.36 -7.61 0.33
N LEU A 52 -4.40 -6.28 0.26
CA LEU A 52 -5.65 -5.52 0.41
C LEU A 52 -6.45 -5.34 -0.89
N SER A 53 -5.80 -5.52 -2.05
CA SER A 53 -6.41 -5.46 -3.39
C SER A 53 -7.39 -6.60 -3.62
N ASN A 54 -7.18 -7.75 -2.99
CA ASN A 54 -7.96 -8.95 -3.20
C ASN A 54 -8.87 -9.16 -1.99
N GLU A 55 -10.18 -9.21 -2.20
CA GLU A 55 -11.15 -9.28 -1.10
C GLU A 55 -10.97 -10.53 -0.24
N GLN A 56 -10.62 -11.68 -0.84
CA GLN A 56 -10.31 -12.90 -0.09
C GLN A 56 -9.05 -12.74 0.79
N SER A 57 -7.95 -12.26 0.20
CA SER A 57 -6.70 -12.05 0.94
C SER A 57 -6.86 -10.99 2.03
N ARG A 58 -7.63 -9.94 1.75
CA ARG A 58 -7.99 -8.90 2.71
C ARG A 58 -8.82 -9.47 3.84
N ALA A 59 -9.86 -10.25 3.55
CA ALA A 59 -10.69 -10.87 4.58
C ALA A 59 -9.89 -11.87 5.44
N ALA A 60 -8.97 -12.63 4.83
CA ALA A 60 -8.05 -13.50 5.55
C ALA A 60 -7.07 -12.71 6.44
N TYR A 61 -6.57 -11.57 5.96
CA TYR A 61 -5.74 -10.65 6.73
C TYR A 61 -6.52 -10.03 7.89
N ASP A 62 -7.76 -9.59 7.65
CA ASP A 62 -8.65 -8.99 8.64
C ASP A 62 -9.07 -10.01 9.71
N LYS A 63 -9.25 -11.29 9.33
CA LYS A 63 -9.52 -12.40 10.28
C LYS A 63 -8.31 -12.85 11.09
N ARG A 64 -7.09 -12.60 10.61
CA ARG A 64 -5.84 -12.99 11.26
C ARG A 64 -5.16 -11.85 12.02
N GLY A 65 -5.62 -10.61 11.81
CA GLY A 65 -5.17 -9.41 12.52
C GLY A 65 -6.03 -9.12 13.74
#